data_AF-A0A420M7R8-F1
#
_entry.id   AF-A0A420M7R8-F1
#
_cell.length_a   1.000
_cell.length_b   1.000
_cell.length_c   1.000
_cell.angle_alpha   90.00
_cell.angle_beta   90.00
_cell.angle_gamma   90.00
#
_symmetry.space_group_name_H-M   'P 1'
#
loop_
_entity.id
_entity.type
_entity.pdbx_description
1 polymer ?
#
loop_
_entity_poly.entity_id
_entity_poly.type
_entity_poly.pdbx_seq_one_letter_code
_entity_poly.pdbx_strand_id
1 'polypeptide(L)'
;MPHDTILSLLTQPNLPLVNRANDGSNTTHSLWPDINSCTLWEDFNATKLYAMFEDIVECKWEAKGSLGATQTDWDGEIFDEDELEHSVLSPHIFPPVNKAIEHALKYTKLDKKHKLDLNLGRAGRTYYEPGGDRRFKPDWALCCTTRKSPPEHGDIRYQNLLPGDSKLSNKWQSSWHSHPDPSTQKAWSQPVRQILHYCKLSHCRYGFLITDSELVVLRVTPQPTGDGLAPTKALRQTTRPGHSYHFSESTDASNLSDVMRDMSMESPSSYRPTSSATDGFAVEYQAVPMKNHGHGKRQLTVQLALFYLAWIAGAGNNTLFNRYPRFDSSWPRLDGLFLHSTMGLLSTKAKNLDYPYNQQERGPKWTNVGADENGEPIHVLTLESVLTLNIAQREGRYFYYYQDEEEKEVLITKELPIYDTDGNGYGYFDGLIWNTGSLPGPSKKTKKQGKSSSRRHV
;
A
#
# COMPACT_ATOMS: atom_id res chain seq x y z
N MET A 1 -25.99 -18.61 16.69
CA MET A 1 -26.43 -17.36 17.36
C MET A 1 -26.48 -16.26 16.31
N PRO A 2 -27.43 -15.31 16.33
CA PRO A 2 -27.30 -14.10 15.53
C PRO A 2 -26.06 -13.33 15.99
N HIS A 3 -25.31 -12.76 15.04
CA HIS A 3 -24.18 -11.89 15.33
C HIS A 3 -24.68 -10.46 15.39
N ASP A 4 -24.29 -9.71 16.43
CA ASP A 4 -24.76 -8.33 16.63
C ASP A 4 -23.84 -7.31 15.93
N THR A 5 -22.55 -7.66 15.78
CA THR A 5 -21.52 -6.80 15.15
C THR A 5 -20.53 -7.60 14.30
N ILE A 6 -19.79 -6.93 13.41
CA ILE A 6 -18.68 -7.54 12.66
C ILE A 6 -17.65 -8.16 13.62
N LEU A 7 -17.33 -7.47 14.72
CA LEU A 7 -16.40 -7.96 15.73
C LEU A 7 -16.90 -9.28 16.33
N SER A 8 -18.18 -9.36 16.68
CA SER A 8 -18.77 -10.60 17.22
C SER A 8 -18.73 -11.75 16.22
N LEU A 9 -18.89 -11.48 14.92
CA LEU A 9 -18.83 -12.47 13.85
C LEU A 9 -17.40 -13.00 13.66
N LEU A 10 -16.42 -12.11 13.53
CA LEU A 10 -15.05 -12.50 13.18
C LEU A 10 -14.24 -13.03 14.36
N THR A 11 -14.79 -12.99 15.57
CA THR A 11 -14.16 -13.52 16.79
C THR A 11 -14.67 -14.89 17.21
N GLN A 12 -15.55 -15.49 16.40
CA GLN A 12 -16.01 -16.85 16.62
C GLN A 12 -14.84 -17.84 16.56
N PRO A 13 -14.95 -18.98 17.27
CA PRO A 13 -13.95 -20.03 17.18
C PRO A 13 -13.85 -20.56 15.76
N ASN A 14 -12.62 -20.75 15.29
CA ASN A 14 -12.36 -21.50 14.07
C ASN A 14 -12.64 -22.99 14.30
N LEU A 15 -12.83 -23.71 13.20
CA LEU A 15 -12.90 -25.17 13.20
C LEU A 15 -11.63 -25.75 13.86
N PRO A 16 -11.75 -26.71 14.80
CA PRO A 16 -10.59 -27.43 15.32
C PRO A 16 -9.92 -28.23 14.19
N LEU A 17 -8.61 -28.03 14.01
CA LEU A 17 -7.84 -28.67 12.95
C LEU A 17 -6.93 -29.76 13.50
N VAL A 18 -6.87 -30.88 12.78
CA VAL A 18 -5.96 -32.00 13.02
C VAL A 18 -5.12 -32.21 11.77
N ASN A 19 -3.84 -31.86 11.87
CA ASN A 19 -2.88 -32.08 10.79
C ASN A 19 -2.42 -33.55 10.79
N ARG A 20 -2.72 -34.26 9.71
CA ARG A 20 -2.33 -35.64 9.42
C ARG A 20 -1.35 -35.73 8.24
N ALA A 21 -0.88 -34.60 7.74
CA ALA A 21 0.02 -34.56 6.60
C ALA A 21 1.41 -35.11 6.94
N ASN A 22 2.06 -35.69 5.95
CA ASN A 22 3.46 -36.07 6.06
C ASN A 22 4.36 -34.83 5.99
N ASP A 23 5.56 -34.95 6.54
CA ASP A 23 6.60 -33.94 6.39
C ASP A 23 6.97 -33.75 4.91
N GLY A 24 7.34 -32.53 4.54
CA GLY A 24 7.70 -32.18 3.18
C GLY A 24 8.56 -30.93 3.10
N SER A 25 9.17 -30.69 1.94
CA SER A 25 9.97 -29.50 1.68
C SER A 25 9.11 -28.33 1.21
N ASN A 26 9.53 -27.12 1.60
CA ASN A 26 8.96 -25.89 1.05
C ASN A 26 9.42 -25.68 -0.39
N THR A 27 8.56 -25.06 -1.19
CA THR A 27 8.92 -24.56 -2.52
C THR A 27 10.10 -23.59 -2.42
N THR A 28 11.03 -23.67 -3.37
CA THR A 28 12.19 -22.77 -3.43
C THR A 28 12.41 -22.24 -4.85
N HIS A 29 12.85 -20.99 -4.95
CA HIS A 29 13.31 -20.40 -6.21
C HIS A 29 14.47 -19.42 -5.96
N SER A 30 15.50 -19.46 -6.81
CA SER A 30 16.70 -18.60 -6.69
C SER A 30 16.41 -17.12 -6.96
N LEU A 31 15.49 -16.83 -7.87
CA LEU A 31 15.04 -15.46 -8.21
C LEU A 31 14.17 -14.77 -7.14
N TRP A 32 13.79 -15.47 -6.07
CA TRP A 32 13.06 -14.80 -5.00
C TRP A 32 13.98 -13.86 -4.22
N PRO A 33 13.51 -12.65 -3.87
CA PRO A 33 14.35 -11.65 -3.22
C PRO A 33 14.79 -12.10 -1.83
N ASP A 34 15.85 -11.49 -1.32
CA ASP A 34 16.39 -11.80 0.01
C ASP A 34 15.72 -10.97 1.12
N ILE A 35 15.76 -11.53 2.34
CA ILE A 35 15.26 -10.92 3.56
C ILE A 35 16.47 -10.34 4.30
N ASN A 36 16.53 -9.01 4.41
CA ASN A 36 17.63 -8.33 5.09
C ASN A 36 17.38 -8.20 6.60
N SER A 37 16.12 -8.03 6.97
CA SER A 37 15.70 -7.99 8.37
C SER A 37 14.28 -8.50 8.51
N CYS A 38 14.00 -9.16 9.63
CA CYS A 38 12.67 -9.59 9.98
C CYS A 38 12.38 -9.28 11.46
N THR A 39 11.36 -8.47 11.71
CA THR A 39 10.99 -7.98 13.05
C THR A 39 9.49 -8.13 13.31
N LEU A 40 9.07 -8.00 14.57
CA LEU A 40 7.65 -8.00 14.91
C LEU A 40 6.98 -6.71 14.40
N TRP A 41 5.78 -6.85 13.87
CA TRP A 41 4.95 -5.73 13.44
C TRP A 41 4.12 -5.20 14.61
N GLU A 42 4.75 -4.38 15.46
CA GLU A 42 4.16 -3.88 16.72
C GLU A 42 2.87 -3.06 16.54
N ASP A 43 2.63 -2.51 15.36
CA ASP A 43 1.41 -1.77 15.04
C ASP A 43 0.22 -2.67 14.72
N PHE A 44 0.46 -3.88 14.20
CA PHE A 44 -0.59 -4.83 13.87
C PHE A 44 -0.97 -5.65 15.10
N ASN A 45 -1.59 -5.00 16.09
CA ASN A 45 -2.11 -5.67 17.28
C ASN A 45 -3.58 -5.31 17.53
N ALA A 46 -4.27 -6.18 18.27
CA ALA A 46 -5.71 -6.07 18.50
C ALA A 46 -6.13 -4.73 19.10
N THR A 47 -5.41 -4.23 20.10
CA THR A 47 -5.76 -2.98 20.80
C THR A 47 -5.66 -1.77 19.87
N LYS A 48 -4.55 -1.65 19.12
CA LYS A 48 -4.35 -0.54 18.16
C LYS A 48 -5.34 -0.61 17.00
N LEU A 49 -5.55 -1.81 16.44
CA LEU A 49 -6.47 -2.02 15.33
C LEU A 49 -7.92 -1.74 15.76
N TYR A 50 -8.35 -2.28 16.90
CA TYR A 50 -9.68 -1.99 17.45
C TYR A 50 -9.87 -0.49 17.69
N ALA A 51 -8.90 0.21 18.29
CA ALA A 51 -9.02 1.65 18.54
C ALA A 51 -9.17 2.49 17.25
N MET A 52 -8.65 2.02 16.11
CA MET A 52 -8.85 2.69 14.83
C MET A 52 -10.17 2.29 14.15
N PHE A 53 -10.53 1.01 14.24
CA PHE A 53 -11.63 0.42 13.49
C PHE A 53 -12.92 0.26 14.30
N GLU A 54 -12.97 0.73 15.55
CA GLU A 54 -14.09 0.53 16.49
C GLU A 54 -15.45 0.79 15.84
N ASP A 55 -15.62 1.96 15.22
CA ASP A 55 -16.87 2.35 14.54
C ASP A 55 -17.25 1.39 13.39
N ILE A 56 -16.26 0.81 12.71
CA ILE A 56 -16.49 -0.14 11.62
C ILE A 56 -16.84 -1.53 12.17
N VAL A 57 -16.10 -2.04 13.16
CA VAL A 57 -16.26 -3.42 13.63
C VAL A 57 -17.40 -3.59 14.62
N GLU A 58 -17.81 -2.52 15.31
CA GLU A 58 -18.96 -2.50 16.22
C GLU A 58 -20.26 -2.08 15.50
N CYS A 59 -20.22 -1.85 14.19
CA CYS A 59 -21.43 -1.53 13.43
C CYS A 59 -22.42 -2.71 13.47
N LYS A 60 -23.71 -2.39 13.45
CA LYS A 60 -24.78 -3.38 13.58
C LYS A 60 -24.75 -4.36 12.41
N TRP A 61 -24.62 -5.64 12.72
CA TRP A 61 -24.61 -6.71 11.74
C TRP A 61 -26.03 -7.12 11.35
N GLU A 62 -26.33 -7.06 10.05
CA GLU A 62 -27.69 -7.30 9.54
C GLU A 62 -27.83 -8.63 8.77
N ALA A 63 -26.73 -9.29 8.43
CA ALA A 63 -26.79 -10.51 7.63
C ALA A 63 -27.35 -11.67 8.47
N LYS A 64 -28.42 -12.28 7.99
CA LYS A 64 -29.07 -13.44 8.60
C LYS A 64 -28.60 -14.72 7.90
N GLY A 65 -28.20 -15.73 8.67
CA GLY A 65 -27.83 -17.07 8.18
C GLY A 65 -26.37 -17.43 8.41
N SER A 66 -26.03 -18.70 8.15
CA SER A 66 -24.63 -19.16 8.10
C SER A 66 -23.94 -18.54 6.89
N LEU A 67 -22.74 -17.98 7.09
CA LEU A 67 -21.96 -17.36 6.02
C LEU A 67 -20.99 -18.34 5.35
N GLY A 68 -20.79 -19.52 5.95
CA GLY A 68 -19.92 -20.59 5.44
C GLY A 68 -20.69 -21.87 5.12
N ALA A 69 -19.95 -22.87 4.64
CA ALA A 69 -20.51 -24.20 4.42
C ALA A 69 -20.98 -24.82 5.74
N THR A 70 -21.91 -25.77 5.67
CA THR A 70 -22.26 -26.58 6.84
C THR A 70 -21.05 -27.43 7.22
N GLN A 71 -20.52 -27.19 8.41
CA GLN A 71 -19.38 -27.93 8.93
C GLN A 71 -19.71 -29.43 9.03
N THR A 72 -18.80 -30.27 8.54
CA THR A 72 -18.82 -31.72 8.75
C THR A 72 -17.69 -32.16 9.68
N ASP A 73 -17.77 -33.38 10.21
CA ASP A 73 -16.69 -33.96 11.04
C ASP A 73 -15.39 -34.18 10.25
N TRP A 74 -15.45 -34.19 8.91
CA TRP A 74 -14.31 -34.39 8.02
C TRP A 74 -13.55 -33.10 7.74
N ASP A 75 -14.20 -31.93 7.86
CA ASP A 75 -13.63 -30.65 7.45
C ASP A 75 -12.40 -30.26 8.29
N GLY A 76 -12.25 -30.84 9.49
CA GLY A 76 -11.17 -30.53 10.43
C GLY A 76 -9.91 -31.37 10.25
N GLU A 77 -9.94 -32.41 9.43
CA GLU A 77 -8.76 -33.25 9.16
C GLU A 77 -8.05 -32.74 7.90
N ILE A 78 -6.73 -32.58 7.99
CA ILE A 78 -5.91 -32.04 6.89
C ILE A 78 -4.79 -33.03 6.57
N PHE A 79 -4.76 -33.55 5.35
CA PHE A 79 -3.76 -34.49 4.84
C PHE A 79 -2.72 -33.83 3.92
N ASP A 80 -3.02 -32.66 3.36
CA ASP A 80 -2.10 -31.87 2.55
C ASP A 80 -2.50 -30.37 2.50
N GLU A 81 -1.75 -29.57 1.73
CA GLU A 81 -2.08 -28.16 1.55
C GLU A 81 -3.42 -27.99 0.84
N ASP A 82 -3.72 -28.79 -0.19
CA ASP A 82 -4.95 -28.66 -0.99
C ASP A 82 -6.22 -28.81 -0.13
N GLU A 83 -6.20 -29.72 0.83
CA GLU A 83 -7.31 -29.92 1.76
C GLU A 83 -7.47 -28.76 2.77
N LEU A 84 -6.37 -28.19 3.29
CA LEU A 84 -6.45 -26.96 4.09
C LEU A 84 -7.15 -25.85 3.27
N GLU A 85 -6.79 -25.70 2.00
CA GLU A 85 -7.34 -24.66 1.13
C GLU A 85 -8.83 -24.83 0.82
N HIS A 86 -9.24 -26.06 0.48
CA HIS A 86 -10.58 -26.35 -0.03
C HIS A 86 -11.58 -26.76 1.04
N SER A 87 -11.14 -27.41 2.11
CA SER A 87 -12.01 -27.91 3.20
C SER A 87 -12.11 -26.93 4.37
N VAL A 88 -11.12 -26.06 4.56
CA VAL A 88 -11.08 -25.12 5.70
C VAL A 88 -11.14 -23.66 5.25
N LEU A 89 -10.14 -23.21 4.48
CA LEU A 89 -9.96 -21.78 4.22
C LEU A 89 -11.07 -21.20 3.35
N SER A 90 -11.32 -21.82 2.19
CA SER A 90 -12.35 -21.39 1.23
C SER A 90 -13.79 -21.46 1.78
N PRO A 91 -14.21 -22.53 2.49
CA PRO A 91 -15.59 -22.65 2.97
C PRO A 91 -15.87 -21.99 4.32
N HIS A 92 -14.87 -21.89 5.21
CA HIS A 92 -15.11 -21.53 6.62
C HIS A 92 -14.39 -20.25 7.09
N ILE A 93 -13.23 -19.91 6.52
CA ILE A 93 -12.46 -18.72 6.94
C ILE A 93 -12.78 -17.49 6.07
N PHE A 94 -12.65 -17.60 4.75
CA PHE A 94 -12.81 -16.44 3.87
C PHE A 94 -14.25 -15.94 3.70
N PRO A 95 -15.31 -16.78 3.73
CA PRO A 95 -16.67 -16.27 3.53
C PRO A 95 -17.14 -15.28 4.62
N PRO A 96 -16.95 -15.54 5.93
CA PRO A 96 -17.23 -14.54 6.97
C PRO A 96 -16.44 -13.24 6.79
N VAL A 97 -15.14 -13.35 6.45
CA VAL A 97 -14.26 -12.20 6.21
C VAL A 97 -14.76 -11.35 5.04
N ASN A 98 -15.05 -11.98 3.89
CA ASN A 98 -15.56 -11.28 2.70
C ASN A 98 -16.90 -10.61 2.96
N LYS A 99 -17.80 -11.26 3.70
CA LYS A 99 -19.09 -10.69 4.07
C LYS A 99 -18.93 -9.50 5.03
N ALA A 100 -18.01 -9.59 5.98
CA ALA A 100 -17.67 -8.47 6.85
C ALA A 100 -17.11 -7.28 6.06
N ILE A 101 -16.21 -7.51 5.10
CA ILE A 101 -15.68 -6.47 4.22
C ILE A 101 -16.81 -5.83 3.41
N GLU A 102 -17.66 -6.63 2.76
CA GLU A 102 -18.81 -6.13 1.99
C GLU A 102 -19.72 -5.23 2.84
N HIS A 103 -20.04 -5.65 4.06
CA HIS A 103 -20.87 -4.89 4.99
C HIS A 103 -20.18 -3.58 5.43
N ALA A 104 -18.91 -3.64 5.81
CA ALA A 104 -18.14 -2.48 6.24
C ALA A 104 -17.97 -1.43 5.12
N LEU A 105 -17.78 -1.87 3.86
CA LEU A 105 -17.72 -0.97 2.71
C LEU A 105 -19.05 -0.23 2.48
N LYS A 106 -20.19 -0.92 2.67
CA LYS A 106 -21.52 -0.30 2.61
C LYS A 106 -21.75 0.69 3.76
N TYR A 107 -21.37 0.31 4.98
CA TYR A 107 -21.47 1.17 6.18
C TYR A 107 -20.70 2.48 5.99
N THR A 108 -19.46 2.39 5.51
CA THR A 108 -18.58 3.54 5.25
C THR A 108 -18.88 4.26 3.92
N LYS A 109 -19.79 3.73 3.10
CA LYS A 109 -20.18 4.24 1.77
C LYS A 109 -19.02 4.26 0.76
N LEU A 110 -17.94 3.52 1.00
CA LEU A 110 -16.82 3.39 0.08
C LEU A 110 -17.21 2.62 -1.18
N ASP A 111 -18.16 1.70 -1.06
CA ASP A 111 -18.79 1.00 -2.18
C ASP A 111 -19.42 1.96 -3.19
N LYS A 112 -20.16 2.97 -2.71
CA LYS A 112 -20.85 3.95 -3.57
C LYS A 112 -19.91 5.06 -4.03
N LYS A 113 -19.10 5.60 -3.13
CA LYS A 113 -18.24 6.77 -3.41
C LYS A 113 -17.04 6.42 -4.28
N HIS A 114 -16.44 5.26 -4.05
CA HIS A 114 -15.20 4.84 -4.70
C HIS A 114 -15.34 3.56 -5.53
N LYS A 115 -16.56 2.98 -5.62
CA LYS A 115 -16.81 1.71 -6.32
C LYS A 115 -15.86 0.61 -5.82
N LEU A 116 -15.59 0.63 -4.52
CA LEU A 116 -14.77 -0.38 -3.87
C LEU A 116 -15.61 -1.63 -3.64
N ASP A 117 -15.15 -2.74 -4.18
CA ASP A 117 -15.78 -4.05 -4.02
C ASP A 117 -14.65 -5.07 -3.92
N LEU A 118 -14.30 -5.40 -2.68
CA LEU A 118 -13.14 -6.17 -2.30
C LEU A 118 -13.52 -7.63 -2.04
N ASN A 119 -12.73 -8.57 -2.57
CA ASN A 119 -12.93 -9.99 -2.33
C ASN A 119 -11.59 -10.73 -2.19
N LEU A 120 -11.40 -11.37 -1.04
CA LEU A 120 -10.29 -12.27 -0.75
C LEU A 120 -10.66 -13.68 -1.19
N GLY A 121 -9.85 -14.29 -2.05
CA GLY A 121 -10.09 -15.65 -2.52
C GLY A 121 -8.95 -16.18 -3.38
N ARG A 122 -9.21 -17.22 -4.17
CA ARG A 122 -8.19 -17.86 -5.03
C ARG A 122 -7.58 -16.87 -6.01
N ALA A 123 -6.26 -16.86 -6.12
CA ALA A 123 -5.50 -16.00 -7.04
C ALA A 123 -5.66 -16.39 -8.52
N GLY A 124 -6.44 -17.43 -8.85
CA GLY A 124 -6.81 -17.74 -10.23
C GLY A 124 -7.44 -16.57 -11.00
N ARG A 125 -7.98 -15.58 -10.28
CA ARG A 125 -8.59 -14.36 -10.84
C ARG A 125 -7.59 -13.25 -11.19
N THR A 126 -6.33 -13.38 -10.75
CA THR A 126 -5.27 -12.40 -11.06
C THR A 126 -4.51 -12.82 -12.31
N TYR A 127 -3.80 -11.86 -12.90
CA TYR A 127 -2.93 -12.14 -14.05
C TYR A 127 -1.81 -13.10 -13.66
N TYR A 128 -1.44 -13.92 -14.63
CA TYR A 128 -0.31 -14.84 -14.57
C TYR A 128 0.11 -15.12 -16.00
N GLU A 129 1.41 -15.06 -16.26
CA GLU A 129 1.96 -15.31 -17.59
C GLU A 129 1.64 -16.75 -18.05
N PRO A 130 0.94 -16.94 -19.19
CA PRO A 130 0.66 -18.26 -19.71
C PRO A 130 1.95 -19.06 -19.94
N GLY A 131 2.03 -20.27 -19.37
CA GLY A 131 3.25 -21.09 -19.45
C GLY A 131 4.39 -20.65 -18.52
N GLY A 132 4.18 -19.62 -17.69
CA GLY A 132 5.14 -19.20 -16.69
C GLY A 132 5.40 -20.25 -15.61
N ASP A 133 6.25 -19.91 -14.64
CA ASP A 133 6.54 -20.76 -13.50
C ASP A 133 5.47 -20.62 -12.41
N ARG A 134 4.79 -21.71 -12.04
CA ARG A 134 3.67 -21.68 -11.06
C ARG A 134 4.12 -21.12 -9.71
N ARG A 135 5.40 -21.27 -9.37
CA ARG A 135 6.00 -20.79 -8.12
C ARG A 135 5.92 -19.26 -7.98
N PHE A 136 5.72 -18.54 -9.08
CA PHE A 136 5.50 -17.08 -9.08
C PHE A 136 4.04 -16.66 -8.95
N LYS A 137 3.10 -17.61 -8.83
CA LYS A 137 1.69 -17.33 -8.60
C LYS A 137 1.33 -17.63 -7.14
N PRO A 138 0.73 -16.67 -6.40
CA PRO A 138 0.21 -16.94 -5.07
C PRO A 138 -1.01 -17.86 -5.12
N ASP A 139 -1.36 -18.47 -3.99
CA ASP A 139 -2.60 -19.25 -3.85
C ASP A 139 -3.80 -18.33 -3.67
N TRP A 140 -3.60 -17.23 -2.96
CA TRP A 140 -4.64 -16.28 -2.56
C TRP A 140 -4.34 -14.86 -3.03
N ALA A 141 -5.40 -14.11 -3.29
CA ALA A 141 -5.34 -12.70 -3.63
C ALA A 141 -6.58 -11.97 -3.11
N LEU A 142 -6.37 -10.77 -2.57
CA LEU A 142 -7.44 -9.76 -2.49
C LEU A 142 -7.56 -9.07 -3.84
N CYS A 143 -8.76 -9.11 -4.42
CA CYS A 143 -9.06 -8.45 -5.69
C CYS A 143 -10.09 -7.33 -5.48
N CYS A 144 -10.11 -6.37 -6.40
CA CYS A 144 -11.17 -5.36 -6.49
C CYS A 144 -11.77 -5.32 -7.89
N THR A 145 -13.10 -5.31 -8.02
CA THR A 145 -13.75 -5.39 -9.36
C THR A 145 -13.45 -4.20 -10.27
N THR A 146 -13.10 -3.04 -9.69
CA THR A 146 -12.70 -1.83 -10.41
C THR A 146 -11.20 -1.73 -10.69
N ARG A 147 -10.38 -2.62 -10.13
CA ARG A 147 -8.92 -2.63 -10.35
C ARG A 147 -8.53 -3.83 -11.22
N LYS A 148 -8.51 -3.61 -12.53
CA LYS A 148 -8.20 -4.62 -13.54
C LYS A 148 -6.79 -4.42 -14.07
N SER A 149 -6.11 -5.51 -14.40
CA SER A 149 -4.87 -5.46 -15.18
C SER A 149 -5.20 -5.02 -16.62
N PRO A 150 -4.27 -4.35 -17.32
CA PRO A 150 -4.45 -4.02 -18.73
C PRO A 150 -4.77 -5.28 -19.54
N PRO A 151 -5.70 -5.20 -20.51
CA PRO A 151 -6.07 -6.34 -21.34
C PRO A 151 -5.01 -6.59 -22.41
N GLU A 152 -3.82 -7.07 -22.04
CA GLU A 152 -2.75 -7.38 -23.01
C GLU A 152 -3.10 -8.61 -23.87
N HIS A 153 -4.01 -9.47 -23.39
CA HIS A 153 -4.38 -10.73 -24.06
C HIS A 153 -5.89 -11.00 -24.15
N GLY A 154 -6.73 -9.96 -24.07
CA GLY A 154 -8.19 -10.09 -24.21
C GLY A 154 -8.94 -10.69 -23.00
N ASP A 155 -8.22 -11.17 -21.98
CA ASP A 155 -8.79 -11.68 -20.73
C ASP A 155 -8.84 -10.60 -19.64
N ILE A 156 -10.00 -10.47 -18.98
CA ILE A 156 -10.14 -9.59 -17.81
C ILE A 156 -9.53 -10.28 -16.59
N ARG A 157 -8.45 -9.71 -16.05
CA ARG A 157 -7.83 -10.13 -14.79
C ARG A 157 -7.85 -9.00 -13.76
N TYR A 158 -7.97 -9.34 -12.48
CA TYR A 158 -7.89 -8.34 -11.41
C TYR A 158 -6.45 -8.14 -10.95
N GLN A 159 -6.16 -6.93 -10.49
CA GLN A 159 -4.90 -6.64 -9.78
C GLN A 159 -4.89 -7.39 -8.44
N ASN A 160 -3.73 -7.93 -8.07
CA ASN A 160 -3.54 -8.52 -6.76
C ASN A 160 -3.21 -7.42 -5.73
N LEU A 161 -4.10 -7.22 -4.77
CA LEU A 161 -3.93 -6.21 -3.72
C LEU A 161 -3.32 -6.81 -2.44
N LEU A 162 -3.40 -8.12 -2.24
CA LEU A 162 -2.90 -8.77 -1.04
C LEU A 162 -2.61 -10.23 -1.39
N PRO A 163 -1.38 -10.57 -1.81
CA PRO A 163 -0.99 -11.96 -2.05
C PRO A 163 -0.98 -12.74 -0.74
N GLY A 164 -1.37 -14.01 -0.83
CA GLY A 164 -1.18 -14.96 0.24
C GLY A 164 -0.90 -16.36 -0.27
N ASP A 165 -0.38 -17.19 0.61
CA ASP A 165 0.05 -18.56 0.32
C ASP A 165 -0.29 -19.46 1.54
N SER A 166 -0.67 -20.70 1.25
CA SER A 166 -0.99 -21.71 2.27
C SER A 166 0.20 -22.60 2.55
N LYS A 167 0.47 -22.88 3.82
CA LYS A 167 1.47 -23.87 4.23
C LYS A 167 0.91 -24.75 5.33
N LEU A 168 1.57 -25.87 5.63
CA LEU A 168 1.24 -26.68 6.79
C LEU A 168 2.24 -26.44 7.91
N SER A 169 1.77 -26.53 9.16
CA SER A 169 2.54 -26.27 10.37
C SER A 169 3.69 -27.24 10.58
N ASN A 170 3.64 -28.43 10.00
CA ASN A 170 4.75 -29.38 9.96
C ASN A 170 5.83 -29.01 8.92
N LYS A 171 5.52 -28.16 7.94
CA LYS A 171 6.48 -27.66 6.93
C LYS A 171 6.97 -26.24 7.21
N TRP A 172 6.21 -25.44 7.93
CA TRP A 172 6.55 -24.05 8.21
C TRP A 172 5.80 -23.51 9.44
N GLN A 173 6.53 -22.80 10.31
CA GLN A 173 5.96 -22.03 11.42
C GLN A 173 6.72 -20.71 11.59
N SER A 174 6.04 -19.67 12.04
CA SER A 174 6.63 -18.36 12.32
C SER A 174 7.74 -18.41 13.36
N SER A 175 7.58 -19.29 14.36
CA SER A 175 8.53 -19.50 15.46
C SER A 175 9.91 -19.97 14.99
N TRP A 176 10.01 -20.55 13.80
CA TRP A 176 11.25 -21.07 13.23
C TRP A 176 12.24 -19.97 12.82
N HIS A 177 11.79 -18.71 12.72
CA HIS A 177 12.64 -17.55 12.47
C HIS A 177 13.82 -17.46 13.45
N SER A 178 13.57 -17.74 14.72
CA SER A 178 14.56 -17.64 15.80
C SER A 178 15.16 -19.00 16.19
N HIS A 179 14.94 -20.04 15.39
CA HIS A 179 15.42 -21.38 15.69
C HIS A 179 16.95 -21.45 15.55
N PRO A 180 17.70 -22.14 16.44
CA PRO A 180 19.16 -22.17 16.38
C PRO A 180 19.73 -22.94 15.19
N ASP A 181 18.98 -23.91 14.64
CA ASP A 181 19.41 -24.69 13.48
C ASP A 181 19.28 -23.88 12.16
N PRO A 182 20.38 -23.69 11.40
CA PRO A 182 20.36 -22.96 10.13
C PRO A 182 19.46 -23.59 9.06
N SER A 183 19.26 -24.91 9.08
CA SER A 183 18.40 -25.56 8.08
C SER A 183 16.92 -25.20 8.31
N THR A 184 16.51 -25.12 9.57
CA THR A 184 15.20 -24.65 10.02
C THR A 184 14.98 -23.18 9.70
N GLN A 185 15.97 -22.31 9.94
CA GLN A 185 15.90 -20.90 9.53
C GLN A 185 15.80 -20.74 8.01
N LYS A 186 16.54 -21.57 7.26
CA LYS A 186 16.46 -21.57 5.79
C LYS A 186 15.08 -22.05 5.31
N ALA A 187 14.49 -23.06 5.96
CA ALA A 187 13.14 -23.52 5.65
C ALA A 187 12.09 -22.45 5.96
N TRP A 188 12.28 -21.71 7.07
CA TRP A 188 11.45 -20.56 7.43
C TRP A 188 11.49 -19.45 6.38
N SER A 189 12.68 -19.13 5.84
CA SER A 189 12.81 -17.99 4.93
C SER A 189 12.14 -18.22 3.57
N GLN A 190 11.99 -19.46 3.09
CA GLN A 190 11.50 -19.70 1.72
C GLN A 190 10.06 -19.18 1.49
N PRO A 191 9.05 -19.52 2.31
CA PRO A 191 7.71 -18.99 2.11
C PRO A 191 7.63 -17.46 2.28
N VAL A 192 8.46 -16.89 3.15
CA VAL A 192 8.53 -15.42 3.32
C VAL A 192 9.11 -14.76 2.06
N ARG A 193 10.18 -15.30 1.48
CA ARG A 193 10.77 -14.82 0.22
C ARG A 193 9.80 -14.96 -0.96
N GLN A 194 8.98 -16.00 -0.95
CA GLN A 194 7.92 -16.20 -1.93
C GLN A 194 6.86 -15.09 -1.83
N ILE A 195 6.38 -14.76 -0.62
CA ILE A 195 5.47 -13.60 -0.44
C ILE A 195 6.13 -12.28 -0.85
N LEU A 196 7.41 -12.07 -0.51
CA LEU A 196 8.16 -10.88 -0.95
C LEU A 196 8.17 -10.74 -2.47
N HIS A 197 8.39 -11.84 -3.18
CA HIS A 197 8.33 -11.86 -4.64
C HIS A 197 6.95 -11.43 -5.15
N TYR A 198 5.87 -11.94 -4.56
CA TYR A 198 4.50 -11.55 -4.94
C TYR A 198 4.22 -10.07 -4.67
N CYS A 199 4.67 -9.57 -3.52
CA CYS A 199 4.55 -8.16 -3.16
C CYS A 199 5.28 -7.26 -4.16
N LYS A 200 6.49 -7.66 -4.56
CA LYS A 200 7.29 -6.98 -5.57
C LYS A 200 6.57 -6.94 -6.94
N LEU A 201 6.08 -8.08 -7.42
CA LEU A 201 5.38 -8.16 -8.72
C LEU A 201 4.05 -7.39 -8.73
N SER A 202 3.33 -7.43 -7.61
CA SER A 202 2.01 -6.79 -7.50
C SER A 202 2.10 -5.34 -7.03
N HIS A 203 3.30 -4.83 -6.79
CA HIS A 203 3.58 -3.51 -6.20
C HIS A 203 2.78 -3.23 -4.91
N CYS A 204 2.54 -4.26 -4.11
CA CYS A 204 1.80 -4.16 -2.87
C CYS A 204 2.71 -4.30 -1.64
N ARG A 205 2.32 -3.64 -0.55
CA ARG A 205 3.08 -3.56 0.70
C ARG A 205 2.83 -4.74 1.64
N TYR A 206 1.68 -5.38 1.52
CA TYR A 206 1.22 -6.39 2.47
C TYR A 206 1.10 -7.76 1.82
N GLY A 207 1.32 -8.80 2.62
CA GLY A 207 1.07 -10.19 2.23
C GLY A 207 0.74 -11.04 3.46
N PHE A 208 0.39 -12.30 3.27
CA PHE A 208 0.16 -13.22 4.38
C PHE A 208 0.54 -14.67 4.07
N LEU A 209 0.86 -15.42 5.11
CA LEU A 209 0.97 -16.87 5.11
C LEU A 209 -0.09 -17.43 6.05
N ILE A 210 -0.76 -18.50 5.68
CA ILE A 210 -1.74 -19.16 6.55
C ILE A 210 -1.45 -20.65 6.63
N THR A 211 -1.51 -21.19 7.85
CA THR A 211 -1.34 -22.60 8.15
C THR A 211 -2.51 -23.14 8.98
N ASP A 212 -2.54 -24.45 9.18
CA ASP A 212 -3.42 -25.13 10.13
C ASP A 212 -3.20 -24.69 11.60
N SER A 213 -2.10 -24.00 11.91
CA SER A 213 -1.76 -23.56 13.26
C SER A 213 -1.81 -22.05 13.49
N GLU A 214 -1.56 -21.25 12.46
CA GLU A 214 -1.44 -19.79 12.57
C GLU A 214 -1.61 -19.05 11.24
N LEU A 215 -2.03 -17.79 11.34
CA LEU A 215 -1.96 -16.79 10.28
C LEU A 215 -0.78 -15.87 10.57
N VAL A 216 0.07 -15.62 9.58
CA VAL A 216 1.18 -14.69 9.68
C VAL A 216 0.97 -13.58 8.66
N VAL A 217 0.71 -12.38 9.16
CA VAL A 217 0.56 -11.19 8.32
C VAL A 217 1.90 -10.50 8.16
N LEU A 218 2.17 -9.95 6.98
CA LEU A 218 3.46 -9.38 6.61
C LEU A 218 3.30 -7.96 6.07
N ARG A 219 4.24 -7.09 6.43
CA ARG A 219 4.45 -5.76 5.87
C ARG A 219 5.88 -5.67 5.35
N VAL A 220 5.99 -5.28 4.08
CA VAL A 220 7.21 -5.37 3.30
C VAL A 220 7.74 -3.98 2.99
N THR A 221 9.03 -3.74 3.20
CA THR A 221 9.72 -2.48 2.89
C THR A 221 10.93 -2.79 2.00
N PRO A 222 10.98 -2.33 0.74
CA PRO A 222 12.18 -2.42 -0.08
C PRO A 222 13.32 -1.64 0.57
N GLN A 223 14.52 -2.22 0.57
CA GLN A 223 15.73 -1.51 0.99
C GLN A 223 16.47 -1.03 -0.26
N PRO A 224 16.58 0.29 -0.50
CA PRO A 224 17.39 0.80 -1.59
C PRO A 224 18.83 0.32 -1.45
N THR A 225 19.47 -0.04 -2.57
CA THR A 225 20.91 -0.21 -2.59
C THR A 225 21.53 1.10 -2.12
N GLY A 226 22.27 1.08 -1.01
CA GLY A 226 22.95 2.28 -0.53
C GLY A 226 23.83 2.86 -1.63
N ASP A 227 23.92 4.18 -1.73
CA ASP A 227 24.90 4.82 -2.60
C ASP A 227 26.28 4.30 -2.21
N GLY A 228 26.79 3.35 -2.99
CA GLY A 228 28.09 2.76 -2.74
C GLY A 228 29.14 3.86 -2.68
N LEU A 229 30.16 3.67 -1.84
CA LEU A 229 31.37 4.48 -1.71
C LEU A 229 32.24 4.51 -3.00
N ALA A 230 31.62 4.63 -4.17
CA ALA A 230 32.24 4.63 -5.48
C ALA A 230 31.86 5.83 -6.38
N PRO A 231 31.75 7.10 -5.91
CA PRO A 231 31.92 8.23 -6.83
C PRO A 231 33.39 8.41 -7.26
N THR A 232 34.35 7.76 -6.57
CA THR A 232 35.79 7.92 -6.81
C THR A 232 36.49 6.59 -7.08
N LYS A 233 36.07 5.85 -8.10
CA LYS A 233 37.01 4.97 -8.81
C LYS A 233 37.00 5.37 -10.27
N ALA A 234 38.01 6.16 -10.63
CA ALA A 234 38.36 6.44 -12.01
C ALA A 234 38.31 5.13 -12.81
N LEU A 235 37.57 5.18 -13.91
CA LEU A 235 37.47 4.15 -14.92
C LEU A 235 38.89 3.66 -15.26
N ARG A 236 39.28 2.49 -14.76
CA ARG A 236 40.50 1.84 -15.25
C ARG A 236 40.19 1.42 -16.68
N GLN A 237 40.70 2.18 -17.65
CA GLN A 237 40.90 1.70 -19.01
C GLN A 237 41.77 0.46 -18.94
N THR A 238 41.13 -0.71 -18.89
CA THR A 238 41.82 -1.96 -19.20
C THR A 238 41.84 -2.07 -20.71
N THR A 239 42.96 -1.66 -21.29
CA THR A 239 43.41 -1.99 -22.63
C THR A 239 43.26 -3.49 -22.83
N ARG A 240 42.46 -3.91 -23.81
CA ARG A 240 42.28 -5.32 -24.20
C ARG A 240 43.56 -5.83 -24.87
N PRO A 241 44.14 -6.97 -24.45
CA PRO A 241 44.89 -7.85 -25.35
C PRO A 241 43.93 -8.92 -25.86
N GLY A 242 43.88 -9.08 -27.19
CA GLY A 242 42.98 -9.98 -27.87
C GLY A 242 43.32 -11.45 -27.66
N HIS A 243 42.28 -12.25 -27.44
CA HIS A 243 42.25 -13.65 -27.85
C HIS A 243 40.91 -13.90 -28.56
N SER A 244 41.00 -14.13 -29.87
CA SER A 244 39.93 -14.59 -30.74
C SER A 244 39.81 -16.10 -30.55
N TYR A 245 38.64 -16.64 -30.19
CA TYR A 245 38.22 -17.97 -30.65
C TYR A 245 36.69 -18.05 -30.80
N HIS A 246 36.28 -18.15 -32.06
CA HIS A 246 35.15 -18.86 -32.68
C HIS A 246 33.71 -18.68 -32.18
N PHE A 247 32.91 -18.02 -33.05
CA PHE A 247 31.46 -18.11 -33.15
C PHE A 247 31.01 -19.54 -33.46
N SER A 248 29.95 -20.00 -32.79
CA SER A 248 29.00 -20.97 -33.33
C SER A 248 27.60 -20.41 -33.10
N GLU A 249 26.84 -20.36 -34.19
CA GLU A 249 25.47 -19.86 -34.29
C GLU A 249 24.51 -20.77 -33.50
N SER A 250 23.70 -20.18 -32.61
CA SER A 250 22.24 -20.11 -32.78
C SER A 250 21.52 -19.75 -31.48
N THR A 251 20.45 -18.97 -31.67
CA THR A 251 19.40 -18.52 -30.73
C THR A 251 19.65 -17.19 -30.01
N ASP A 252 19.01 -16.15 -30.55
CA ASP A 252 18.80 -14.81 -29.99
C ASP A 252 18.42 -14.83 -28.50
N ALA A 253 19.30 -14.29 -27.66
CA ALA A 253 19.03 -13.98 -26.25
C ALA A 253 19.17 -12.47 -25.97
N SER A 254 18.98 -11.62 -26.98
CA SER A 254 19.20 -10.17 -26.87
C SER A 254 17.93 -9.32 -26.73
N ASN A 255 16.73 -9.88 -26.78
CA ASN A 255 15.48 -9.11 -26.71
C ASN A 255 14.78 -9.11 -25.34
N LEU A 256 15.33 -9.76 -24.30
CA LEU A 256 14.70 -9.83 -22.98
C LEU A 256 15.01 -8.63 -22.08
N SER A 257 16.09 -7.89 -22.35
CA SER A 257 16.49 -6.71 -21.57
C SER A 257 15.79 -5.42 -21.98
N ASP A 258 15.35 -5.30 -23.23
CA ASP A 258 14.71 -4.07 -23.73
C ASP A 258 13.20 -4.02 -23.45
N VAL A 259 12.54 -5.17 -23.27
CA VAL A 259 11.09 -5.22 -22.96
C VAL A 259 10.79 -4.85 -21.50
N MET A 260 11.76 -4.99 -20.57
CA MET A 260 11.56 -4.58 -19.17
C MET A 260 11.65 -3.07 -18.93
N ARG A 261 12.14 -2.28 -19.90
CA ARG A 261 12.23 -0.82 -19.77
C ARG A 261 10.95 -0.08 -20.17
N ASP A 262 9.97 -0.76 -20.76
CA ASP A 262 8.85 -0.09 -21.43
C ASP A 262 7.46 -0.31 -20.79
N MET A 263 7.39 -0.83 -19.56
CA MET A 263 6.09 -1.02 -18.86
C MET A 263 5.68 0.17 -17.97
N SER A 264 6.03 1.39 -18.37
CA SER A 264 5.48 2.61 -17.77
C SER A 264 4.34 3.14 -18.65
N MET A 265 3.12 2.63 -18.43
CA MET A 265 1.91 3.26 -18.95
C MET A 265 1.03 3.78 -17.83
N GLU A 266 0.66 5.05 -18.03
CA GLU A 266 0.17 6.01 -17.07
C GLU A 266 -1.35 5.91 -16.85
N SER A 267 -1.78 6.28 -15.64
CA SER A 267 -3.11 6.82 -15.39
C SER A 267 -2.94 8.03 -14.46
N PRO A 268 -3.67 9.13 -14.69
CA PRO A 268 -3.33 10.42 -14.12
C PRO A 268 -3.69 10.48 -12.63
N SER A 269 -2.80 11.09 -11.84
CA SER A 269 -2.96 11.44 -10.41
C SER A 269 -2.33 10.52 -9.35
N SER A 270 -1.10 10.04 -9.58
CA SER A 270 -0.15 9.89 -8.46
C SER A 270 1.28 9.89 -8.99
N TYR A 271 2.04 10.95 -8.70
CA TYR A 271 3.49 10.99 -8.91
C TYR A 271 4.15 9.73 -8.35
N ARG A 272 5.00 9.07 -9.16
CA ARG A 272 5.78 7.87 -8.79
C ARG A 272 7.27 8.14 -9.00
N PRO A 273 8.11 8.08 -7.97
CA PRO A 273 9.56 8.13 -8.14
C PRO A 273 10.07 6.93 -8.94
N THR A 274 11.01 7.16 -9.84
CA THR A 274 11.77 6.12 -10.56
C THR A 274 12.46 5.19 -9.56
N SER A 275 12.18 3.89 -9.60
CA SER A 275 12.69 2.93 -8.62
C SER A 275 14.22 2.82 -8.66
N SER A 276 14.87 3.16 -7.55
CA SER A 276 16.27 2.81 -7.30
C SER A 276 16.43 1.28 -7.27
N ALA A 277 17.63 0.78 -7.59
CA ALA A 277 17.98 -0.62 -7.38
C ALA A 277 17.64 -1.03 -5.92
N THR A 278 17.01 -2.19 -5.75
CA THR A 278 16.58 -2.70 -4.44
C THR A 278 17.50 -3.83 -4.03
N ASP A 279 18.17 -3.66 -2.89
CA ASP A 279 19.09 -4.62 -2.30
C ASP A 279 18.39 -5.43 -1.21
N GLY A 280 17.32 -6.16 -1.55
CA GLY A 280 16.54 -6.93 -0.59
C GLY A 280 15.43 -6.15 0.14
N PHE A 281 14.85 -6.79 1.17
CA PHE A 281 13.65 -6.29 1.84
C PHE A 281 13.74 -6.41 3.37
N ALA A 282 13.19 -5.43 4.07
CA ALA A 282 12.80 -5.57 5.47
C ALA A 282 11.36 -6.09 5.57
N VAL A 283 11.15 -7.03 6.49
CA VAL A 283 9.85 -7.66 6.75
C VAL A 283 9.45 -7.41 8.19
N GLU A 284 8.27 -6.87 8.39
CA GLU A 284 7.60 -6.86 9.69
C GLU A 284 6.48 -7.90 9.67
N TYR A 285 6.41 -8.75 10.69
CA TYR A 285 5.40 -9.82 10.76
C TYR A 285 4.62 -9.84 12.06
N GLN A 286 3.40 -10.35 12.02
CA GLN A 286 2.64 -10.70 13.21
C GLN A 286 1.97 -12.06 13.02
N ALA A 287 2.22 -12.97 13.96
CA ALA A 287 1.57 -14.28 14.02
C ALA A 287 0.29 -14.23 14.86
N VAL A 288 -0.75 -14.92 14.38
CA VAL A 288 -2.07 -15.03 14.99
C VAL A 288 -2.47 -16.51 15.03
N PRO A 289 -2.45 -17.16 16.21
CA PRO A 289 -2.81 -18.58 16.34
C PRO A 289 -4.23 -18.90 15.87
N MET A 290 -4.42 -20.04 15.19
CA MET A 290 -5.72 -20.54 14.73
C MET A 290 -6.73 -20.71 15.87
N LYS A 291 -6.26 -21.06 17.06
CA LYS A 291 -7.08 -21.31 18.24
C LYS A 291 -7.71 -20.07 18.89
N ASN A 292 -7.25 -18.86 18.54
CA ASN A 292 -7.71 -17.63 19.19
C ASN A 292 -9.20 -17.35 18.88
N HIS A 293 -9.97 -16.98 19.90
CA HIS A 293 -11.41 -16.65 19.79
C HIS A 293 -11.88 -15.75 20.95
N GLY A 294 -13.07 -15.16 20.83
CA GLY A 294 -13.82 -14.51 21.93
C GLY A 294 -13.30 -13.16 22.47
N HIS A 295 -12.07 -12.76 22.15
CA HIS A 295 -11.40 -11.58 22.75
C HIS A 295 -10.96 -10.51 21.73
N GLY A 296 -11.74 -10.25 20.68
CA GLY A 296 -11.34 -9.39 19.54
C GLY A 296 -10.77 -7.99 19.84
N LYS A 297 -11.11 -7.38 20.99
CA LYS A 297 -10.57 -6.07 21.41
C LYS A 297 -9.12 -6.14 21.92
N ARG A 298 -8.69 -7.30 22.41
CA ARG A 298 -7.38 -7.51 23.07
C ARG A 298 -6.57 -8.65 22.45
N GLN A 299 -7.20 -9.46 21.61
CA GLN A 299 -6.59 -10.60 20.93
C GLN A 299 -7.11 -10.67 19.51
N LEU A 300 -6.19 -10.84 18.55
CA LEU A 300 -6.55 -11.10 17.17
C LEU A 300 -6.98 -12.55 17.01
N THR A 301 -8.10 -12.75 16.32
CA THR A 301 -8.46 -14.02 15.68
C THR A 301 -8.04 -13.96 14.22
N VAL A 302 -8.00 -15.11 13.55
CA VAL A 302 -7.56 -15.21 12.16
C VAL A 302 -8.47 -14.47 11.21
N GLN A 303 -9.79 -14.67 11.34
CA GLN A 303 -10.77 -13.96 10.53
C GLN A 303 -10.71 -12.44 10.77
N LEU A 304 -10.55 -12.00 12.03
CA LEU A 304 -10.44 -10.58 12.35
C LEU A 304 -9.14 -9.95 11.81
N ALA A 305 -8.02 -10.67 11.91
CA ALA A 305 -6.74 -10.24 11.36
C ALA A 305 -6.78 -10.16 9.82
N LEU A 306 -7.36 -11.16 9.15
CA LEU A 306 -7.56 -11.13 7.69
C LEU A 306 -8.47 -9.97 7.26
N PHE A 307 -9.54 -9.70 8.01
CA PHE A 307 -10.40 -8.53 7.75
C PHE A 307 -9.61 -7.23 7.83
N TYR A 308 -8.85 -7.01 8.90
CA TYR A 308 -8.03 -5.80 9.04
C TYR A 308 -6.98 -5.71 7.93
N LEU A 309 -6.24 -6.77 7.66
CA LEU A 309 -5.21 -6.78 6.62
C LEU A 309 -5.81 -6.51 5.23
N ALA A 310 -6.91 -7.17 4.89
CA ALA A 310 -7.60 -6.97 3.62
C ALA A 310 -8.15 -5.55 3.48
N TRP A 311 -8.70 -4.97 4.54
CA TRP A 311 -9.14 -3.58 4.54
C TRP A 311 -7.97 -2.63 4.30
N ILE A 312 -6.88 -2.79 5.05
CA ILE A 312 -5.70 -1.91 4.97
C ILE A 312 -5.07 -2.00 3.58
N ALA A 313 -5.02 -3.19 2.97
CA ALA A 313 -4.49 -3.40 1.63
C ALA A 313 -5.43 -2.91 0.50
N GLY A 314 -6.74 -3.02 0.70
CA GLY A 314 -7.73 -2.66 -0.32
C GLY A 314 -8.16 -1.20 -0.30
N ALA A 315 -8.49 -0.68 0.88
CA ALA A 315 -8.97 0.68 1.10
C ALA A 315 -7.85 1.66 1.53
N GLY A 316 -6.88 1.19 2.31
CA GLY A 316 -5.73 1.99 2.74
C GLY A 316 -4.64 2.16 1.67
N ASN A 317 -3.53 2.79 2.06
CA ASN A 317 -2.35 2.88 1.21
C ASN A 317 -1.56 1.56 1.22
N ASN A 318 -1.47 0.94 0.06
CA ASN A 318 -0.84 -0.35 -0.16
C ASN A 318 0.35 -0.26 -1.14
N THR A 319 0.78 0.93 -1.52
CA THR A 319 1.91 1.08 -2.43
C THR A 319 3.20 0.67 -1.74
N LEU A 320 4.01 -0.12 -2.43
CA LEU A 320 5.32 -0.55 -1.98
C LEU A 320 6.31 0.64 -2.01
N PHE A 321 6.77 1.07 -0.84
CA PHE A 321 7.71 2.20 -0.67
C PHE A 321 8.83 1.85 0.32
N ASN A 322 9.98 2.51 0.20
CA ASN A 322 11.13 2.34 1.09
C ASN A 322 10.92 2.93 2.51
N ARG A 323 9.88 3.74 2.70
CA ARG A 323 9.42 4.25 3.99
C ARG A 323 7.91 4.32 3.97
N TYR A 324 7.31 4.14 5.14
CA TYR A 324 5.89 4.29 5.32
C TYR A 324 5.55 5.30 6.41
N PRO A 325 4.39 5.97 6.31
CA PRO A 325 3.93 6.84 7.37
C PRO A 325 3.49 6.01 8.59
N ARG A 326 3.39 6.68 9.74
CA ARG A 326 2.86 6.08 10.98
C ARG A 326 1.50 5.41 10.76
N PHE A 327 1.24 4.36 11.52
CA PHE A 327 0.06 3.53 11.28
C PHE A 327 -1.28 4.24 11.53
N ASP A 328 -1.32 5.27 12.37
CA ASP A 328 -2.52 6.05 12.69
C ASP A 328 -2.48 7.48 12.13
N SER A 329 -1.63 7.73 11.13
CA SER A 329 -1.50 9.03 10.48
C SER A 329 -2.55 9.29 9.42
N SER A 330 -2.61 10.55 9.02
CA SER A 330 -3.37 11.01 7.88
C SER A 330 -2.58 12.01 7.06
N TRP A 331 -2.96 12.12 5.79
CA TRP A 331 -2.29 12.96 4.80
C TRP A 331 -3.34 13.77 4.02
N PRO A 332 -3.15 15.07 3.75
CA PRO A 332 -4.13 15.84 2.99
C PRO A 332 -4.22 15.43 1.53
N ARG A 333 -5.37 15.73 0.94
CA ARG A 333 -5.64 15.68 -0.49
C ARG A 333 -5.85 17.09 -1.03
N LEU A 334 -5.83 17.19 -2.36
CA LEU A 334 -6.06 18.45 -3.10
C LEU A 334 -7.45 19.07 -2.85
N ASP A 335 -8.40 18.31 -2.30
CA ASP A 335 -9.73 18.80 -1.89
C ASP A 335 -9.76 19.33 -0.44
N GLY A 336 -8.61 19.38 0.23
CA GLY A 336 -8.48 19.83 1.62
C GLY A 336 -8.91 18.82 2.68
N LEU A 337 -9.35 17.61 2.29
CA LEU A 337 -9.66 16.52 3.23
C LEU A 337 -8.40 15.71 3.55
N PHE A 338 -8.39 15.09 4.73
CA PHE A 338 -7.32 14.20 5.18
C PHE A 338 -7.70 12.75 4.96
N LEU A 339 -6.87 12.01 4.22
CA LEU A 339 -6.97 10.58 4.04
C LEU A 339 -6.18 9.86 5.14
N HIS A 340 -6.83 9.01 5.92
CA HIS A 340 -6.17 8.17 6.91
C HIS A 340 -5.35 7.07 6.21
N SER A 341 -4.06 6.98 6.51
CA SER A 341 -3.11 6.12 5.76
C SER A 341 -3.48 4.64 5.79
N THR A 342 -3.95 4.15 6.95
CA THR A 342 -4.32 2.74 7.17
C THR A 342 -5.79 2.43 6.84
N MET A 343 -6.73 3.30 7.22
CA MET A 343 -8.17 3.03 7.02
C MET A 343 -8.68 3.43 5.63
N GLY A 344 -7.98 4.32 4.91
CA GLY A 344 -8.48 4.85 3.64
C GLY A 344 -9.70 5.76 3.76
N LEU A 345 -10.05 6.21 4.98
CA LEU A 345 -11.19 7.09 5.23
C LEU A 345 -10.79 8.56 5.17
N LEU A 346 -11.73 9.38 4.71
CA LEU A 346 -11.57 10.83 4.62
C LEU A 346 -12.13 11.53 5.86
N SER A 347 -11.39 12.52 6.36
CA SER A 347 -11.73 13.35 7.51
C SER A 347 -11.47 14.83 7.20
N THR A 348 -12.19 15.72 7.85
CA THR A 348 -11.92 17.18 7.80
C THR A 348 -10.80 17.59 8.75
N LYS A 349 -10.45 16.74 9.72
CA LYS A 349 -9.37 16.96 10.69
C LYS A 349 -8.24 15.99 10.46
N ALA A 350 -7.02 16.50 10.56
CA ALA A 350 -5.83 15.67 10.58
C ALA A 350 -5.72 14.88 11.88
N LYS A 351 -5.28 13.64 11.77
CA LYS A 351 -4.78 12.80 12.85
C LYS A 351 -3.32 12.48 12.56
N ASN A 352 -2.43 12.76 13.52
CA ASN A 352 -1.01 12.38 13.48
C ASN A 352 -0.36 12.58 12.10
N LEU A 353 -0.35 13.82 11.59
CA LEU A 353 0.21 14.15 10.27
C LEU A 353 1.56 13.46 10.03
N ASP A 354 1.64 12.69 8.95
CA ASP A 354 2.86 12.05 8.50
C ASP A 354 2.75 11.74 7.01
N TYR A 355 3.81 12.04 6.28
CA TYR A 355 3.82 11.99 4.82
C TYR A 355 4.09 10.57 4.38
N PRO A 356 3.46 10.13 3.29
CA PRO A 356 3.81 8.86 2.67
C PRO A 356 5.22 8.87 2.05
N TYR A 357 5.82 10.05 1.83
CA TYR A 357 7.13 10.22 1.19
C TYR A 357 8.25 10.61 2.17
N ASN A 358 9.50 10.36 1.76
CA ASN A 358 10.70 10.69 2.54
C ASN A 358 10.90 12.21 2.68
N GLN A 359 11.48 12.64 3.80
CA GLN A 359 11.81 14.06 4.04
C GLN A 359 12.77 14.64 3.00
N GLN A 360 13.72 13.85 2.52
CA GLN A 360 14.75 14.27 1.55
C GLN A 360 14.17 14.59 0.17
N GLU A 361 12.99 14.06 -0.15
CA GLU A 361 12.30 14.31 -1.42
C GLU A 361 11.35 15.52 -1.35
N ARG A 362 11.21 16.13 -0.16
CA ARG A 362 10.28 17.25 0.06
C ARG A 362 10.82 18.54 -0.52
N GLY A 363 9.90 19.42 -0.94
CA GLY A 363 10.19 20.76 -1.43
C GLY A 363 10.76 21.71 -0.37
N PRO A 364 11.01 22.99 -0.74
CA PRO A 364 10.56 23.63 -1.97
C PRO A 364 11.47 23.35 -3.18
N LYS A 365 10.89 22.89 -4.29
CA LYS A 365 11.53 22.81 -5.61
C LYS A 365 10.86 23.82 -6.56
N TRP A 366 11.70 24.53 -7.30
CA TRP A 366 11.32 25.59 -8.22
C TRP A 366 11.62 25.17 -9.66
N THR A 367 10.83 25.67 -10.61
CA THR A 367 11.07 25.50 -12.05
C THR A 367 10.97 26.84 -12.78
N ASN A 368 11.64 26.92 -13.93
CA ASN A 368 11.66 28.11 -14.77
C ASN A 368 10.53 28.02 -15.78
N VAL A 369 9.55 28.92 -15.68
CA VAL A 369 8.41 28.95 -16.60
C VAL A 369 8.45 30.23 -17.42
N GLY A 370 9.41 30.29 -18.36
CA GLY A 370 9.60 31.43 -19.25
C GLY A 370 10.35 32.60 -18.60
N ALA A 371 10.24 33.77 -19.23
CA ALA A 371 10.88 35.01 -18.81
C ALA A 371 9.83 36.12 -18.64
N ASP A 372 10.07 37.03 -17.71
CA ASP A 372 9.23 38.21 -17.47
C ASP A 372 9.39 39.27 -18.59
N GLU A 373 8.70 40.40 -18.46
CA GLU A 373 8.77 41.50 -19.42
C GLU A 373 10.18 42.09 -19.59
N ASN A 374 11.09 41.82 -18.66
CA ASN A 374 12.48 42.26 -18.67
C ASN A 374 13.46 41.17 -19.17
N GLY A 375 12.96 39.97 -19.48
CA GLY A 375 13.78 38.83 -19.91
C GLY A 375 14.36 37.99 -18.76
N GLU A 376 13.96 38.24 -17.51
CA GLU A 376 14.41 37.48 -16.35
C GLU A 376 13.56 36.21 -16.14
N PRO A 377 14.17 35.05 -15.78
CA PRO A 377 13.43 33.80 -15.64
C PRO A 377 12.42 33.86 -14.50
N ILE A 378 11.19 33.43 -14.77
CA ILE A 378 10.14 33.34 -13.76
C ILE A 378 10.29 32.02 -13.02
N HIS A 379 10.74 32.09 -11.77
CA HIS A 379 10.84 30.95 -10.87
C HIS A 379 9.51 30.69 -10.16
N VAL A 380 8.95 29.50 -10.35
CA VAL A 380 7.64 29.11 -9.77
C VAL A 380 7.76 27.78 -9.04
N LEU A 381 7.11 27.67 -7.88
CA LEU A 381 6.99 26.44 -7.12
C LEU A 381 6.17 25.41 -7.91
N THR A 382 6.60 24.15 -7.90
CA THR A 382 5.82 23.08 -8.53
C THR A 382 4.75 22.53 -7.61
N LEU A 383 3.62 22.06 -8.16
CA LEU A 383 2.56 21.42 -7.40
C LEU A 383 3.09 20.20 -6.63
N GLU A 384 3.88 19.37 -7.30
CA GLU A 384 4.56 18.21 -6.70
C GLU A 384 5.37 18.62 -5.46
N SER A 385 6.14 19.70 -5.56
CA SER A 385 6.90 20.23 -4.44
C SER A 385 5.99 20.68 -3.30
N VAL A 386 4.94 21.46 -3.58
CA VAL A 386 4.05 21.98 -2.53
C VAL A 386 3.34 20.85 -1.77
N LEU A 387 2.94 19.78 -2.46
CA LEU A 387 2.31 18.60 -1.84
C LEU A 387 3.21 17.85 -0.85
N THR A 388 4.50 18.16 -0.83
CA THR A 388 5.49 17.57 0.07
C THR A 388 5.94 18.53 1.18
N LEU A 389 5.48 19.80 1.16
CA LEU A 389 5.81 20.79 2.18
C LEU A 389 5.10 20.54 3.51
N ASN A 390 5.68 21.04 4.62
CA ASN A 390 5.12 20.93 5.97
C ASN A 390 3.73 21.58 6.08
N ILE A 391 2.92 21.14 7.04
CA ILE A 391 1.56 21.66 7.25
C ILE A 391 1.47 22.33 8.61
N ALA A 392 1.02 23.58 8.62
CA ALA A 392 0.73 24.34 9.83
C ALA A 392 -0.78 24.57 9.96
N GLN A 393 -1.28 24.58 11.20
CA GLN A 393 -2.64 25.00 11.50
C GLN A 393 -2.64 26.46 11.95
N ARG A 394 -3.38 27.33 11.24
CA ARG A 394 -3.54 28.76 11.53
C ARG A 394 -5.03 29.08 11.54
N GLU A 395 -5.51 29.66 12.63
CA GLU A 395 -6.92 30.09 12.78
C GLU A 395 -7.95 28.98 12.45
N GLY A 396 -7.64 27.73 12.78
CA GLY A 396 -8.51 26.58 12.51
C GLY A 396 -8.45 26.04 11.07
N ARG A 397 -7.63 26.64 10.19
CA ARG A 397 -7.37 26.17 8.81
C ARG A 397 -5.95 25.61 8.70
N TYR A 398 -5.74 24.75 7.71
CA TYR A 398 -4.43 24.16 7.43
C TYR A 398 -3.83 24.78 6.18
N PHE A 399 -2.51 24.97 6.19
CA PHE A 399 -1.73 25.55 5.10
C PHE A 399 -0.45 24.76 4.91
N TYR A 400 -0.01 24.60 3.66
CA TYR A 400 1.35 24.22 3.38
C TYR A 400 2.30 25.37 3.74
N TYR A 401 3.51 25.05 4.19
CA TYR A 401 4.54 26.03 4.46
C TYR A 401 5.93 25.46 4.26
N TYR A 402 6.87 26.35 3.97
CA TYR A 402 8.31 26.08 4.00
C TYR A 402 9.02 27.17 4.81
N GLN A 403 10.27 26.90 5.19
CA GLN A 403 11.14 27.91 5.78
C GLN A 403 12.03 28.49 4.67
N ASP A 404 12.11 29.81 4.58
CA ASP A 404 13.02 30.48 3.66
C ASP A 404 14.47 30.45 4.19
N GLU A 405 15.39 31.07 3.45
CA GLU A 405 16.82 31.15 3.81
C GLU A 405 17.07 31.88 5.15
N GLU A 406 16.10 32.66 5.63
CA GLU A 406 16.14 33.36 6.92
C GLU A 406 15.39 32.59 8.02
N GLU A 407 15.06 31.31 7.79
CA GLU A 407 14.29 30.44 8.69
C GLU A 407 12.87 30.95 8.99
N LYS A 408 12.34 31.88 8.18
CA LYS A 408 10.99 32.40 8.33
C LYS A 408 9.98 31.49 7.65
N GLU A 409 8.87 31.26 8.34
CA GLU A 409 7.75 30.48 7.82
C GLU A 409 7.05 31.24 6.70
N VAL A 410 7.12 30.71 5.48
CA VAL A 410 6.37 31.19 4.32
C VAL A 410 5.18 30.28 4.10
N LEU A 411 3.98 30.81 4.35
CA LEU A 411 2.73 30.10 4.10
C LEU A 411 2.39 30.12 2.61
N ILE A 412 2.00 28.95 2.10
CA ILE A 412 1.43 28.84 0.76
C ILE A 412 -0.02 29.32 0.82
N THR A 413 -0.31 30.38 0.09
CA THR A 413 -1.65 31.00 0.03
C THR A 413 -2.07 31.22 -1.41
N LYS A 414 -3.30 31.73 -1.59
CA LYS A 414 -3.89 32.01 -2.89
C LYS A 414 -3.16 33.08 -3.70
N GLU A 415 -2.20 33.78 -3.10
CA GLU A 415 -1.42 34.85 -3.74
C GLU A 415 -0.18 34.30 -4.45
N LEU A 416 0.23 33.07 -4.12
CA LEU A 416 1.41 32.43 -4.70
C LEU A 416 1.00 31.54 -5.88
N PRO A 417 1.39 31.87 -7.12
CA PRO A 417 1.14 31.00 -8.26
C PRO A 417 2.00 29.74 -8.15
N ILE A 418 1.42 28.61 -8.51
CA ILE A 418 2.08 27.30 -8.49
C ILE A 418 1.88 26.66 -9.85
N TYR A 419 2.95 26.03 -10.34
CA TYR A 419 2.97 25.38 -11.63
C TYR A 419 2.68 23.87 -11.49
N ASP A 420 1.67 23.38 -12.17
CA ASP A 420 1.37 21.96 -12.32
C ASP A 420 2.10 21.44 -13.55
N THR A 421 3.19 20.70 -13.32
CA THR A 421 4.03 20.12 -14.38
C THR A 421 3.29 19.07 -15.19
N ASP A 422 2.39 18.31 -14.56
CA ASP A 422 1.67 17.21 -15.19
C ASP A 422 0.46 17.74 -15.98
N GLY A 423 -0.26 18.71 -15.40
CA GLY A 423 -1.39 19.39 -16.03
C GLY A 423 -1.00 20.46 -17.04
N ASN A 424 0.28 20.82 -17.13
CA ASN A 424 0.84 21.91 -17.94
C ASN A 424 0.06 23.23 -17.77
N GLY A 425 -0.06 23.69 -16.52
CA GLY A 425 -0.85 24.87 -16.19
C GLY A 425 -0.55 25.47 -14.82
N TYR A 426 -1.20 26.60 -14.52
CA TYR A 426 -1.07 27.29 -13.24
C TYR A 426 -2.27 27.04 -12.32
N GLY A 427 -2.02 27.14 -11.03
CA GLY A 427 -3.04 27.17 -10.00
C GLY A 427 -2.52 27.82 -8.71
N TYR A 428 -3.31 27.69 -7.66
CA TYR A 428 -3.00 28.21 -6.33
C TYR A 428 -3.70 27.39 -5.24
N PHE A 429 -3.22 27.52 -4.01
CA PHE A 429 -3.87 26.91 -2.84
C PHE A 429 -4.69 27.91 -2.03
N ASP A 430 -5.92 27.55 -1.67
CA ASP A 430 -6.69 28.21 -0.61
C ASP A 430 -6.71 27.30 0.63
N GLY A 431 -5.74 27.49 1.52
CA GLY A 431 -5.44 26.52 2.57
C GLY A 431 -4.75 25.28 1.99
N LEU A 432 -5.41 24.13 2.06
CA LEU A 432 -4.95 22.88 1.42
C LEU A 432 -5.70 22.56 0.12
N ILE A 433 -6.65 23.39 -0.29
CA ILE A 433 -7.48 23.16 -1.47
C ILE A 433 -6.77 23.71 -2.71
N TRP A 434 -6.53 22.84 -3.69
CA TRP A 434 -5.96 23.21 -4.97
C TRP A 434 -7.01 23.75 -5.94
N ASN A 435 -6.70 24.86 -6.60
CA ASN A 435 -7.55 25.48 -7.61
C ASN A 435 -6.73 25.72 -8.88
N THR A 436 -7.27 25.30 -10.03
CA THR A 436 -6.67 25.55 -11.35
C THR A 436 -7.06 26.93 -11.88
N GLY A 437 -6.15 27.61 -12.58
CA GLY A 437 -6.39 28.90 -13.24
C GLY A 437 -5.81 30.12 -12.51
N SER A 438 -6.23 31.31 -12.96
CA SER A 438 -5.66 32.60 -12.54
C SER A 438 -6.00 32.97 -11.09
N LEU A 439 -5.07 33.64 -10.41
CA LEU A 439 -5.22 34.21 -9.07
C LEU A 439 -6.57 34.96 -8.92
N PRO A 440 -7.28 34.82 -7.79
CA PRO A 440 -8.47 35.63 -7.56
C PRO A 440 -8.07 37.10 -7.52
N GLY A 441 -8.48 37.86 -8.54
CA GLY A 441 -8.15 39.27 -8.67
C GLY A 441 -8.55 40.07 -7.43
N PRO A 442 -7.86 41.19 -7.13
CA PRO A 442 -8.14 41.97 -5.93
C PRO A 442 -9.61 42.35 -5.90
N SER A 443 -10.30 41.99 -4.80
CA SER A 443 -11.70 42.34 -4.61
C SER A 443 -11.85 43.83 -4.84
N LYS A 444 -12.65 44.23 -5.84
CA LYS A 444 -12.96 45.64 -6.10
C LYS A 444 -13.65 46.21 -4.86
N LYS A 445 -12.86 46.80 -3.94
CA LYS A 445 -13.39 47.73 -2.96
C LYS A 445 -14.05 48.84 -3.77
N THR A 446 -15.36 48.91 -3.62
CA THR A 446 -16.27 49.89 -4.21
C THR A 446 -15.66 51.28 -4.06
N LYS A 447 -15.29 51.90 -5.19
CA LYS A 447 -14.98 53.32 -5.27
C LYS A 447 -16.22 54.09 -4.81
N LYS A 448 -16.23 54.54 -3.55
CA LYS A 448 -17.08 55.67 -3.16
C LYS A 448 -16.57 56.89 -3.91
N GLN A 449 -17.27 57.24 -5.00
CA GLN A 449 -17.13 58.52 -5.67
C GLN A 449 -17.34 59.64 -4.64
N GLY A 450 -16.36 60.52 -4.54
CA GLY A 450 -16.49 61.78 -3.82
C GLY A 450 -17.56 62.64 -4.46
N LYS A 451 -18.49 63.14 -3.64
CA LYS A 451 -19.23 64.36 -3.95
C LYS A 451 -18.48 65.53 -3.32
N SER A 452 -17.92 66.34 -4.20
CA SER A 452 -17.61 67.75 -3.98
C SER A 452 -18.87 68.49 -3.50
N SER A 453 -18.74 69.26 -2.41
CA SER A 453 -19.51 70.50 -2.26
C SER A 453 -18.66 71.55 -1.55
N SER A 454 -18.37 72.62 -2.29
CA SER A 454 -17.81 73.88 -1.82
C SER A 454 -18.76 74.66 -0.92
N ARG A 455 -18.22 75.40 0.07
CA ARG A 455 -18.53 76.79 0.54
C ARG A 455 -18.29 76.89 2.05
N ARG A 456 -17.26 77.63 2.49
CA ARG A 456 -17.12 79.09 2.72
C ARG A 456 -17.42 79.45 4.18
N HIS A 457 -16.49 80.21 4.76
CA HIS A 457 -16.65 81.09 5.93
C HIS A 457 -18.07 81.64 6.09
N VAL A 458 -18.67 81.55 7.28
CA VAL A 458 -18.52 82.49 8.42
C VAL A 458 -18.70 81.68 9.71
#